data_AF-A0A3E0VFH6-F1
#
_entry.id   AF-A0A3E0VFH6-F1
#
_cell.length_a   1.000
_cell.length_b   1.000
_cell.length_c   1.000
_cell.angle_alpha   90.00
_cell.angle_beta   90.00
_cell.angle_gamma   90.00
#
_symmetry.space_group_name_H-M   'P 1'
#
loop_
_entity.id
_entity.type
_entity.pdbx_description
1 polymer ?
#
loop_
_entity_poly.entity_id
_entity_poly.type
_entity_poly.pdbx_seq_one_letter_code
_entity_poly.pdbx_strand_id
1 'polypeptide(L)'
;MSSKPSTGQYDLVVVSNRLPVDKVIADDGSESWRGSPGGLVTALEPIMRASEGAWVGWAGVPDDRSEPFEHDGISIVPVALSAEEVELYYEGFSNDTLWPLYHDVIAPPTYHRDWWDSYLEVNQRFADSAAANAAQGATVWVQDYQLQLVPKMLREIRPDLVIGFFNHIPFPAYGIFSQLPWRTQIIEGLLGADVIGFQRVADAGNFSRAVRRLLGFTTKGTTIEVPIEDAAEVDGRPHRTRVSRRGQQVRTVTARAFPISIDTESFIELAHRPDIQARAAEIRHELGDPDVVMLGVDRLDYTKGIGHRLKAYGELLEDGKIDVGHASLIQVASPSRERVKTYMQLRDEIELTVGRINGDFSTISHSAISYLHQGRPREEMAALYLAADIMLVTALRDGMNLVAKEYVASRFDNDGVLVLSEFAGAADELKQALLVNPHDIEGLKEAIVRAIAMPQSERSRRMRALRKRVIEYDVARWSKSFLDELAALTHAQSANEASEAADAQAEPEAQAAPVDTEAGDPQQ
;
A
#
# COMPACT_ATOMS: atom_id res chain seq x y z
N MET A 1 -36.91 1.86 -24.13
CA MET A 1 -36.54 0.84 -23.13
C MET A 1 -35.02 0.73 -23.17
N SER A 2 -34.33 1.47 -22.30
CA SER A 2 -32.86 1.50 -22.26
C SER A 2 -32.38 0.18 -21.67
N SER A 3 -31.56 -0.59 -22.40
CA SER A 3 -30.94 -1.80 -21.87
C SER A 3 -30.08 -1.40 -20.68
N LYS A 4 -30.40 -1.91 -19.48
CA LYS A 4 -29.49 -1.82 -18.34
C LYS A 4 -28.14 -2.39 -18.79
N PRO A 5 -27.01 -1.71 -18.55
CA PRO A 5 -25.70 -2.27 -18.87
C PRO A 5 -25.60 -3.66 -18.25
N SER A 6 -25.05 -4.64 -18.98
CA SER A 6 -24.88 -5.99 -18.42
C SER A 6 -24.00 -5.87 -17.18
N THR A 7 -24.58 -6.15 -16.02
CA THR A 7 -23.87 -6.19 -14.75
C THR A 7 -22.82 -7.29 -14.83
N GLY A 8 -21.62 -7.02 -14.31
CA GLY A 8 -20.59 -8.04 -14.15
C GLY A 8 -21.01 -9.15 -13.18
N GLN A 9 -20.11 -10.09 -12.92
CA GLN A 9 -20.43 -11.32 -12.17
C GLN A 9 -19.78 -11.42 -10.79
N TYR A 10 -18.88 -10.49 -10.43
CA TYR A 10 -18.08 -10.60 -9.21
C TYR A 10 -18.54 -9.64 -8.12
N ASP A 11 -18.77 -10.17 -6.91
CA ASP A 11 -19.16 -9.40 -5.72
C ASP A 11 -17.97 -8.65 -5.08
N LEU A 12 -16.74 -9.11 -5.35
CA LEU A 12 -15.50 -8.41 -4.99
C LEU A 12 -14.61 -8.23 -6.21
N VAL A 13 -14.22 -6.98 -6.49
CA VAL A 13 -13.24 -6.64 -7.52
C VAL A 13 -12.09 -5.86 -6.91
N VAL A 14 -10.86 -6.38 -6.99
CA VAL A 14 -9.65 -5.65 -6.65
C VAL A 14 -9.09 -4.99 -7.90
N VAL A 15 -8.69 -3.73 -7.79
CA VAL A 15 -8.13 -2.95 -8.89
C VAL A 15 -6.77 -2.40 -8.48
N SER A 16 -5.70 -2.85 -9.13
CA SER A 16 -4.34 -2.35 -8.88
C SER A 16 -3.57 -2.17 -10.18
N ASN A 17 -2.56 -1.31 -10.18
CA ASN A 17 -1.76 -1.06 -11.39
C ASN A 17 -1.18 -2.35 -11.99
N ARG A 18 -0.65 -3.27 -11.17
CA ARG A 18 -0.14 -4.57 -11.63
C ARG A 18 -1.13 -5.68 -11.29
N LEU A 19 -1.18 -6.69 -12.15
CA LEU A 19 -1.80 -7.98 -11.82
C LEU A 19 -1.04 -8.70 -10.70
N PRO A 20 -1.65 -9.70 -10.04
CA PRO A 20 -0.98 -10.54 -9.06
C PRO A 20 -0.07 -11.60 -9.69
N VAL A 21 0.09 -11.55 -11.01
CA VAL A 21 0.88 -12.47 -11.81
C VAL A 21 1.78 -11.71 -12.78
N ASP A 22 2.97 -12.24 -13.00
CA ASP A 22 3.91 -11.80 -14.01
C ASP A 22 3.82 -12.73 -15.22
N LYS A 23 3.77 -12.12 -16.41
CA LYS A 23 3.94 -12.86 -17.66
C LYS A 23 5.41 -13.25 -17.83
N VAL A 24 5.66 -14.53 -18.06
CA VAL A 24 6.98 -15.11 -18.30
C VAL A 24 7.00 -15.66 -19.71
N ILE A 25 7.91 -15.16 -20.53
CA ILE A 25 8.18 -15.66 -21.88
C ILE A 25 9.46 -16.48 -21.80
N ALA A 26 9.37 -17.78 -22.07
CA ALA A 26 10.53 -18.66 -22.10
C ALA A 26 11.35 -18.47 -23.38
N ASP A 27 12.58 -18.98 -23.40
CA ASP A 27 13.51 -18.87 -24.53
C ASP A 27 12.95 -19.50 -25.83
N ASP A 28 12.03 -20.45 -25.71
CA ASP A 28 11.33 -21.09 -26.83
C ASP A 28 10.11 -20.30 -27.33
N GLY A 29 9.84 -19.14 -26.72
CA GLY A 29 8.71 -18.26 -27.02
C GLY A 29 7.40 -18.67 -26.35
N SER A 30 7.38 -19.72 -25.51
CA SER A 30 6.18 -20.09 -24.77
C SER A 30 5.86 -19.07 -23.67
N GLU A 31 4.58 -18.73 -23.55
CA GLU A 31 4.09 -17.80 -22.54
C GLU A 31 3.52 -18.57 -21.35
N SER A 32 3.90 -18.17 -20.15
CA SER A 32 3.37 -18.70 -18.88
C SER A 32 3.16 -17.55 -17.89
N TRP A 33 2.41 -17.82 -16.82
CA TRP A 33 2.15 -16.87 -15.76
C TRP A 33 2.68 -17.42 -14.44
N ARG A 34 3.33 -16.58 -13.65
CA ARG A 34 3.75 -16.91 -12.28
C ARG A 34 3.24 -15.86 -11.32
N GLY A 35 2.98 -16.22 -10.07
CA GLY A 35 2.64 -15.24 -9.02
C GLY A 35 3.72 -14.15 -8.88
N SER A 36 3.30 -12.89 -8.82
CA SER A 36 4.20 -11.75 -8.61
C SER A 36 4.64 -11.71 -7.14
N PRO A 37 5.92 -11.49 -6.83
CA PRO A 37 6.45 -11.53 -5.45
C PRO A 37 6.09 -10.29 -4.59
N GLY A 38 5.00 -9.59 -4.90
CA GLY A 38 4.63 -8.32 -4.28
C GLY A 38 3.82 -8.50 -2.99
N GLY A 39 4.13 -7.72 -1.95
CA GLY A 39 3.42 -7.78 -0.66
C GLY A 39 1.91 -7.49 -0.74
N LEU A 40 1.44 -6.75 -1.75
CA LEU A 40 0.01 -6.57 -2.01
C LEU A 40 -0.68 -7.87 -2.49
N VAL A 41 0.01 -8.66 -3.30
CA VAL A 41 -0.50 -9.91 -3.86
C VAL A 41 -0.67 -10.92 -2.74
N THR A 42 0.40 -11.16 -1.98
CA THR A 42 0.37 -12.04 -0.79
C THR A 42 -0.70 -11.59 0.22
N ALA A 43 -0.95 -10.28 0.31
CA ALA A 43 -1.94 -9.71 1.22
C ALA A 43 -3.39 -10.03 0.86
N LEU A 44 -3.71 -9.98 -0.43
CA LEU A 44 -5.08 -10.03 -0.92
C LEU A 44 -5.47 -11.40 -1.47
N GLU A 45 -4.50 -12.22 -1.88
CA GLU A 45 -4.74 -13.53 -2.47
C GLU A 45 -5.67 -14.44 -1.64
N PRO A 46 -5.50 -14.60 -0.30
CA PRO A 46 -6.42 -15.45 0.49
C PRO A 46 -7.88 -14.96 0.45
N ILE A 47 -8.09 -13.64 0.39
CA ILE A 47 -9.42 -13.04 0.34
C ILE A 47 -10.02 -13.23 -1.04
N MET A 48 -9.23 -12.97 -2.08
CA MET A 48 -9.66 -13.11 -3.47
C MET A 48 -10.08 -14.55 -3.77
N ARG A 49 -9.35 -15.55 -3.26
CA ARG A 49 -9.72 -16.97 -3.35
C ARG A 49 -11.01 -17.27 -2.60
N ALA A 50 -11.19 -16.72 -1.40
CA ALA A 50 -12.39 -16.97 -0.60
C ALA A 50 -13.65 -16.31 -1.19
N SER A 51 -13.51 -15.22 -1.92
CA SER A 51 -14.62 -14.49 -2.54
C SER A 51 -14.88 -14.86 -4.00
N GLU A 52 -14.09 -15.76 -4.59
CA GLU A 52 -14.06 -16.03 -6.05
C GLU A 52 -14.02 -14.71 -6.87
N GLY A 53 -13.21 -13.75 -6.39
CA GLY A 53 -13.23 -12.37 -6.88
C GLY A 53 -12.45 -12.16 -8.18
N ALA A 54 -12.60 -10.98 -8.77
CA ALA A 54 -11.83 -10.55 -9.93
C ALA A 54 -10.72 -9.55 -9.57
N TRP A 55 -9.56 -9.71 -10.21
CA TRP A 55 -8.42 -8.82 -10.11
C TRP A 55 -8.18 -8.11 -11.44
N VAL A 56 -8.45 -6.81 -11.46
CA VAL A 56 -8.21 -5.92 -12.61
C VAL A 56 -6.83 -5.28 -12.49
N GLY A 57 -5.99 -5.44 -13.51
CA GLY A 57 -4.62 -4.91 -13.49
C GLY A 57 -3.87 -5.01 -14.80
N TRP A 58 -2.75 -4.29 -14.94
CA TRP A 58 -1.86 -4.44 -16.09
C TRP A 58 -0.89 -5.61 -15.91
N ALA A 59 -0.72 -6.40 -16.98
CA ALA A 59 0.15 -7.59 -17.05
C ALA A 59 1.65 -7.28 -16.91
N GLY A 60 2.03 -6.01 -16.97
CA GLY A 60 3.42 -5.60 -16.82
C GLY A 60 4.24 -5.58 -18.10
N VAL A 61 3.63 -5.97 -19.22
CA VAL A 61 4.20 -5.95 -20.56
C VAL A 61 3.39 -4.94 -21.40
N PRO A 62 4.03 -3.97 -22.08
CA PRO A 62 3.33 -3.07 -22.99
C PRO A 62 2.64 -3.82 -24.13
N ASP A 63 1.53 -3.27 -24.60
CA ASP A 63 0.71 -3.76 -25.72
C ASP A 63 0.17 -5.18 -25.53
N ASP A 64 0.28 -5.74 -24.31
CA ASP A 64 -0.32 -7.03 -23.96
C ASP A 64 -1.84 -6.90 -23.91
N ARG A 65 -2.50 -7.75 -24.71
CA ARG A 65 -3.97 -7.81 -24.86
C ARG A 65 -4.48 -9.19 -24.47
N SER A 66 -3.88 -9.80 -23.46
CA SER A 66 -4.34 -11.09 -22.94
C SER A 66 -5.80 -10.99 -22.53
N GLU A 67 -6.61 -11.96 -22.96
CA GLU A 67 -8.01 -12.08 -22.53
C GLU A 67 -8.08 -12.45 -21.04
N PRO A 68 -9.20 -12.17 -20.34
CA PRO A 68 -9.39 -12.60 -18.96
C PRO A 68 -9.20 -14.13 -18.79
N PHE A 69 -8.58 -14.53 -17.69
CA PHE A 69 -8.29 -15.94 -17.39
C PHE A 69 -8.40 -16.24 -15.89
N GLU A 70 -8.31 -17.52 -15.51
CA GLU A 70 -8.26 -17.94 -14.10
C GLU A 70 -6.82 -18.31 -13.71
N HIS A 71 -6.38 -17.88 -12.53
CA HIS A 71 -5.11 -18.29 -11.93
C HIS A 71 -5.29 -18.51 -10.44
N ASP A 72 -4.98 -19.72 -9.96
CA ASP A 72 -5.05 -20.10 -8.54
C ASP A 72 -6.38 -19.72 -7.84
N GLY A 73 -7.51 -19.88 -8.53
CA GLY A 73 -8.85 -19.58 -8.02
C GLY A 73 -9.21 -18.09 -8.02
N ILE A 74 -8.45 -17.24 -8.72
CA ILE A 74 -8.71 -15.81 -8.88
C ILE A 74 -8.98 -15.53 -10.36
N SER A 75 -10.04 -14.77 -10.65
CA SER A 75 -10.26 -14.28 -12.02
C SER A 75 -9.33 -13.11 -12.29
N ILE A 76 -8.49 -13.25 -13.29
CA ILE A 76 -7.51 -12.25 -13.72
C ILE A 76 -8.08 -11.49 -14.92
N VAL A 77 -8.15 -10.16 -14.81
CA VAL A 77 -8.71 -9.26 -15.83
C VAL A 77 -7.64 -8.27 -16.27
N PRO A 78 -6.90 -8.56 -17.36
CA PRO A 78 -5.84 -7.70 -17.85
C PRO A 78 -6.36 -6.35 -18.39
N VAL A 79 -5.63 -5.28 -18.08
CA VAL A 79 -5.78 -3.96 -18.69
C VAL A 79 -4.59 -3.70 -19.60
N ALA A 80 -4.86 -3.56 -20.90
CA ALA A 80 -3.83 -3.26 -21.89
C ALA A 80 -3.34 -1.80 -21.75
N LEU A 81 -2.03 -1.63 -21.74
CA LEU A 81 -1.36 -0.33 -21.78
C LEU A 81 -0.37 -0.32 -22.95
N SER A 82 -0.40 0.72 -23.78
CA SER A 82 0.60 0.88 -24.85
C SER A 82 1.98 1.23 -24.27
N ALA A 83 3.04 1.07 -25.07
CA ALA A 83 4.37 1.51 -24.66
C ALA A 83 4.43 3.01 -24.30
N GLU A 84 3.70 3.85 -25.03
CA GLU A 84 3.59 5.29 -24.76
C GLU A 84 2.85 5.55 -23.43
N GLU A 85 1.77 4.82 -23.15
CA GLU A 85 1.06 4.96 -21.87
C GLU A 85 1.91 4.49 -20.68
N VAL A 86 2.72 3.44 -20.87
CA VAL A 86 3.68 3.01 -19.84
C VAL A 86 4.69 4.14 -19.55
N GLU A 87 5.17 4.83 -20.57
CA GLU A 87 6.08 5.97 -20.41
C GLU A 87 5.38 7.16 -19.73
N LEU A 88 4.21 7.58 -20.20
CA LEU A 88 3.56 8.82 -19.75
C LEU A 88 2.81 8.66 -18.42
N TYR A 89 2.01 7.61 -18.26
CA TYR A 89 1.21 7.38 -17.05
C TYR A 89 2.03 6.74 -15.91
N TYR A 90 2.79 5.68 -16.21
CA TYR A 90 3.47 4.91 -15.17
C TYR A 90 4.87 5.46 -14.86
N GLU A 91 5.75 5.60 -15.85
CA GLU A 91 7.10 6.12 -15.63
C GLU A 91 7.07 7.63 -15.34
N GLY A 92 6.26 8.40 -16.07
CA GLY A 92 6.05 9.84 -15.90
C GLY A 92 5.18 10.20 -14.70
N PHE A 93 3.87 10.32 -14.87
CA PHE A 93 2.98 10.88 -13.84
C PHE A 93 3.05 10.12 -12.51
N SER A 94 3.01 8.80 -12.55
CA SER A 94 3.02 8.00 -11.33
C SER A 94 4.40 8.07 -10.64
N ASN A 95 5.49 7.81 -11.35
CA ASN A 95 6.79 7.57 -10.72
C ASN A 95 7.77 8.76 -10.74
N ASP A 96 7.53 9.79 -11.56
CA ASP A 96 8.33 11.01 -11.63
C ASP A 96 7.56 12.28 -11.18
N THR A 97 6.22 12.22 -11.08
CA THR A 97 5.40 13.26 -10.42
C THR A 97 4.95 12.85 -9.02
N LEU A 98 4.08 11.84 -8.90
CA LEU A 98 3.41 11.50 -7.63
C LEU A 98 4.37 10.88 -6.62
N TRP A 99 5.17 9.90 -7.03
CA TRP A 99 6.10 9.21 -6.14
C TRP A 99 7.07 10.18 -5.43
N PRO A 100 7.87 11.02 -6.12
CA PRO A 100 8.76 11.98 -5.45
C PRO A 100 7.99 12.96 -4.57
N LEU A 101 6.85 13.48 -5.04
CA LEU A 101 6.03 14.42 -4.30
C LEU A 101 5.51 13.84 -2.98
N TYR A 102 5.05 12.59 -3.00
CA TYR A 102 4.45 11.93 -1.83
C TYR A 102 5.51 11.43 -0.85
N HIS A 103 6.74 11.26 -1.30
CA HIS A 103 7.90 10.92 -0.48
C HIS A 103 8.73 12.16 -0.13
N ASP A 104 8.05 13.21 0.33
CA ASP A 104 8.65 14.43 0.88
C ASP A 104 9.66 15.13 -0.06
N VAL A 105 9.47 15.03 -1.37
CA VAL A 105 10.29 15.73 -2.37
C VAL A 105 11.78 15.35 -2.29
N ILE A 106 12.09 14.13 -1.80
CA ILE A 106 13.47 13.60 -1.72
C ILE A 106 14.17 13.71 -3.08
N ALA A 107 13.43 13.41 -4.15
CA ALA A 107 13.76 13.81 -5.51
C ALA A 107 12.77 14.90 -5.97
N PRO A 108 13.20 15.84 -6.82
CA PRO A 108 12.31 16.87 -7.33
C PRO A 108 11.26 16.27 -8.26
N PRO A 109 9.94 16.45 -8.01
CA PRO A 109 8.90 16.02 -8.92
C PRO A 109 8.90 16.87 -10.18
N THR A 110 8.63 16.23 -11.30
CA THR A 110 8.43 16.88 -12.60
C THR A 110 6.94 16.96 -12.91
N TYR A 111 6.49 17.99 -13.64
CA TYR A 111 5.08 18.22 -13.93
C TYR A 111 4.88 18.43 -15.43
N HIS A 112 4.28 17.45 -16.10
CA HIS A 112 4.00 17.50 -17.53
C HIS A 112 2.50 17.27 -17.78
N ARG A 113 1.91 18.11 -18.63
CA ARG A 113 0.48 18.03 -18.93
C ARG A 113 0.13 16.73 -19.68
N ASP A 114 0.96 16.34 -20.64
CA ASP A 114 0.71 15.14 -21.44
C ASP A 114 0.75 13.87 -20.57
N TRP A 115 1.55 13.86 -19.49
CA TRP A 115 1.55 12.78 -18.50
C TRP A 115 0.25 12.73 -17.71
N TRP A 116 -0.28 13.89 -17.32
CA TRP A 116 -1.58 13.97 -16.66
C TRP A 116 -2.72 13.52 -17.58
N ASP A 117 -2.69 13.92 -18.85
CA ASP A 117 -3.71 13.56 -19.82
C ASP A 117 -3.71 12.02 -20.04
N SER A 118 -2.53 11.39 -20.18
CA SER A 118 -2.40 9.93 -20.19
C SER A 118 -2.85 9.29 -18.87
N TYR A 119 -2.55 9.91 -17.72
CA TYR A 119 -2.99 9.41 -16.42
C TYR A 119 -4.51 9.39 -16.26
N LEU A 120 -5.21 10.38 -16.81
CA LEU A 120 -6.67 10.41 -16.90
C LEU A 120 -7.20 9.27 -17.77
N GLU A 121 -6.69 9.12 -18.99
CA GLU A 121 -7.14 8.10 -19.94
C GLU A 121 -6.96 6.68 -19.40
N VAL A 122 -5.80 6.42 -18.79
CA VAL A 122 -5.52 5.11 -18.19
C VAL A 122 -6.43 4.88 -16.98
N ASN A 123 -6.60 5.84 -16.07
CA ASN A 123 -7.52 5.69 -14.92
C ASN A 123 -8.96 5.41 -15.39
N GLN A 124 -9.42 6.06 -16.47
CA GLN A 124 -10.73 5.79 -17.05
C GLN A 124 -10.85 4.34 -17.53
N ARG A 125 -9.83 3.81 -18.23
CA ARG A 125 -9.82 2.41 -18.69
C ARG A 125 -9.87 1.41 -17.53
N PHE A 126 -9.17 1.70 -16.44
CA PHE A 126 -9.25 0.88 -15.21
C PHE A 126 -10.65 0.94 -14.59
N ALA A 127 -11.28 2.12 -14.53
CA ALA A 127 -12.65 2.28 -14.04
C ALA A 127 -13.67 1.53 -14.90
N ASP A 128 -13.56 1.63 -16.23
CA ASP A 128 -14.44 0.92 -17.18
C ASP A 128 -14.31 -0.60 -17.04
N SER A 129 -13.07 -1.11 -16.92
CA SER A 129 -12.82 -2.54 -16.72
C SER A 129 -13.39 -3.04 -15.38
N ALA A 130 -13.21 -2.28 -14.29
CA ALA A 130 -13.81 -2.61 -13.01
C ALA A 130 -15.35 -2.60 -13.07
N ALA A 131 -15.94 -1.59 -13.72
CA ALA A 131 -17.39 -1.45 -13.88
C ALA A 131 -18.02 -2.62 -14.66
N ALA A 132 -17.32 -3.12 -15.69
CA ALA A 132 -17.77 -4.24 -16.51
C ALA A 132 -17.74 -5.59 -15.77
N ASN A 133 -16.86 -5.74 -14.78
CA ASN A 133 -16.68 -7.00 -14.05
C ASN A 133 -17.42 -7.03 -12.71
N ALA A 134 -17.70 -5.88 -12.11
CA ALA A 134 -18.41 -5.78 -10.84
C ALA A 134 -19.91 -6.11 -10.98
N ALA A 135 -20.41 -7.03 -10.15
CA ALA A 135 -21.83 -7.32 -10.01
C ALA A 135 -22.62 -6.12 -9.45
N GLN A 136 -23.95 -6.20 -9.45
CA GLN A 136 -24.78 -5.15 -8.86
C GLN A 136 -24.56 -5.07 -7.35
N GLY A 137 -24.25 -3.89 -6.83
CA GLY A 137 -23.96 -3.70 -5.40
C GLY A 137 -22.62 -4.24 -4.93
N ALA A 138 -21.74 -4.66 -5.84
CA ALA A 138 -20.46 -5.25 -5.52
C ALA A 138 -19.52 -4.29 -4.78
N THR A 139 -18.55 -4.87 -4.08
CA THR A 139 -17.43 -4.14 -3.45
C THR A 139 -16.28 -4.04 -4.43
N VAL A 140 -15.79 -2.83 -4.68
CA VAL A 140 -14.59 -2.57 -5.48
C VAL A 140 -13.50 -1.96 -4.62
N TRP A 141 -12.34 -2.61 -4.55
CA TRP A 141 -11.22 -2.17 -3.72
C TRP A 141 -10.04 -1.74 -4.59
N VAL A 142 -9.93 -0.43 -4.79
CA VAL A 142 -8.88 0.23 -5.58
C VAL A 142 -7.61 0.41 -4.76
N GLN A 143 -6.47 0.12 -5.38
CA GLN A 143 -5.16 0.11 -4.75
C GLN A 143 -4.24 1.18 -5.36
N ASP A 144 -3.72 2.00 -4.45
CA ASP A 144 -2.52 2.81 -4.59
C ASP A 144 -2.55 4.02 -5.53
N TYR A 145 -1.48 4.82 -5.44
CA TYR A 145 -1.36 6.16 -5.99
C TYR A 145 -1.48 6.27 -7.52
N GLN A 146 -1.36 5.17 -8.27
CA GLN A 146 -1.52 5.20 -9.72
C GLN A 146 -3.00 5.28 -10.14
N LEU A 147 -3.93 4.91 -9.25
CA LEU A 147 -5.35 4.76 -9.56
C LEU A 147 -6.24 5.71 -8.75
N GLN A 148 -5.73 6.89 -8.40
CA GLN A 148 -6.42 7.83 -7.49
C GLN A 148 -7.69 8.45 -8.08
N LEU A 149 -7.91 8.36 -9.40
CA LEU A 149 -9.10 8.91 -10.06
C LEU A 149 -10.20 7.86 -10.26
N VAL A 150 -9.81 6.58 -10.27
CA VAL A 150 -10.73 5.45 -10.44
C VAL A 150 -11.94 5.52 -9.50
N PRO A 151 -11.84 5.87 -8.20
CA PRO A 151 -13.01 5.85 -7.33
C PRO A 151 -14.13 6.79 -7.78
N LYS A 152 -13.79 8.01 -8.23
CA LYS A 152 -14.79 8.97 -8.75
C LYS A 152 -15.34 8.52 -10.09
N MET A 153 -14.47 8.16 -11.04
CA MET A 153 -14.86 7.70 -12.38
C MET A 153 -15.78 6.47 -12.30
N LEU A 154 -15.45 5.52 -11.42
CA LEU A 154 -16.26 4.32 -11.22
C LEU A 154 -17.62 4.64 -10.60
N ARG A 155 -17.68 5.56 -9.63
CA ARG A 155 -18.95 5.98 -9.01
C ARG A 155 -19.89 6.66 -10.01
N GLU A 156 -19.34 7.48 -10.91
CA GLU A 156 -20.12 8.15 -11.96
C GLU A 156 -20.77 7.13 -12.93
N ILE A 157 -20.08 6.02 -13.21
CA ILE A 157 -20.60 4.95 -14.09
C ILE A 157 -21.53 3.99 -13.33
N ARG A 158 -21.19 3.69 -12.07
CA ARG A 158 -21.81 2.64 -11.24
C ARG A 158 -22.07 3.17 -9.82
N PRO A 159 -23.12 3.99 -9.63
CA PRO A 159 -23.47 4.57 -8.33
C PRO A 159 -23.97 3.53 -7.31
N ASP A 160 -24.19 2.28 -7.73
CA ASP A 160 -24.60 1.17 -6.87
C ASP A 160 -23.43 0.47 -6.15
N LEU A 161 -22.18 0.72 -6.56
CA LEU A 161 -21.02 0.03 -5.98
C LEU A 161 -20.57 0.61 -4.64
N VAL A 162 -20.00 -0.27 -3.81
CA VAL A 162 -19.30 0.10 -2.58
C VAL A 162 -17.82 0.19 -2.88
N ILE A 163 -17.22 1.38 -2.74
CA ILE A 163 -15.88 1.65 -3.27
C ILE A 163 -14.89 1.89 -2.12
N GLY A 164 -13.87 1.06 -2.00
CA GLY A 164 -12.72 1.28 -1.15
C GLY A 164 -11.51 1.79 -1.95
N PHE A 165 -10.72 2.69 -1.37
CA PHE A 165 -9.39 3.05 -1.86
C PHE A 165 -8.37 2.86 -0.75
N PHE A 166 -7.20 2.29 -1.05
CA PHE A 166 -6.08 2.23 -0.09
C PHE A 166 -4.79 2.80 -0.67
N ASN A 167 -4.21 3.81 -0.02
CA ASN A 167 -2.93 4.42 -0.40
C ASN A 167 -1.77 3.70 0.30
N HIS A 168 -0.91 3.00 -0.44
CA HIS A 168 0.18 2.22 0.16
C HIS A 168 1.41 3.06 0.48
N ILE A 169 1.59 4.16 -0.23
CA ILE A 169 2.63 5.16 0.01
C ILE A 169 2.17 6.21 1.05
N PRO A 170 3.08 7.05 1.58
CA PRO A 170 2.70 8.15 2.47
C PRO A 170 1.75 9.14 1.76
N PHE A 171 0.95 9.88 2.53
CA PHE A 171 0.21 11.02 2.00
C PHE A 171 0.83 12.32 2.52
N PRO A 172 1.39 13.16 1.63
CA PRO A 172 2.25 14.27 2.04
C PRO A 172 1.46 15.35 2.78
N ALA A 173 2.17 16.11 3.63
CA ALA A 173 1.58 17.29 4.25
C ALA A 173 1.13 18.30 3.18
N TYR A 174 0.06 19.05 3.46
CA TYR A 174 -0.56 19.95 2.47
C TYR A 174 0.41 20.93 1.80
N GLY A 175 1.41 21.45 2.52
CA GLY A 175 2.41 22.36 1.94
C GLY A 175 3.17 21.74 0.77
N ILE A 176 3.51 20.45 0.86
CA ILE A 176 4.12 19.68 -0.22
C ILE A 176 3.06 19.33 -1.27
N PHE A 177 1.95 18.71 -0.86
CA PHE A 177 0.88 18.29 -1.77
C PHE A 177 0.37 19.44 -2.67
N SER A 178 0.32 20.66 -2.14
CA SER A 178 -0.18 21.84 -2.87
C SER A 178 0.67 22.25 -4.07
N GLN A 179 1.87 21.70 -4.23
CA GLN A 179 2.70 21.89 -5.42
C GLN A 179 2.11 21.22 -6.67
N LEU A 180 1.33 20.13 -6.50
CA LEU A 180 0.74 19.40 -7.62
C LEU A 180 -0.27 20.29 -8.37
N PRO A 181 -0.12 20.49 -9.70
CA PRO A 181 -1.07 21.27 -10.49
C PRO A 181 -2.49 20.70 -10.44
N TRP A 182 -2.63 19.38 -10.46
CA TRP A 182 -3.91 18.64 -10.48
C TRP A 182 -4.39 18.18 -9.10
N ARG A 183 -3.92 18.83 -8.04
CA ARG A 183 -4.25 18.49 -6.64
C ARG A 183 -5.75 18.41 -6.36
N THR A 184 -6.56 19.28 -6.96
CA THR A 184 -8.01 19.30 -6.75
C THR A 184 -8.63 18.03 -7.35
N GLN A 185 -8.26 17.70 -8.58
CA GLN A 185 -8.74 16.53 -9.30
C GLN A 185 -8.35 15.22 -8.59
N ILE A 186 -7.14 15.14 -8.03
CA ILE A 186 -6.72 13.99 -7.21
C ILE A 186 -7.59 13.86 -5.96
N ILE A 187 -7.84 14.94 -5.23
CA ILE A 187 -8.68 14.89 -4.03
C ILE A 187 -10.12 14.51 -4.38
N GLU A 188 -10.69 15.08 -5.44
CA GLU A 188 -12.02 14.71 -5.93
C GLU A 188 -12.08 13.25 -6.37
N GLY A 189 -11.05 12.77 -7.08
CA GLY A 189 -10.89 11.37 -7.48
C GLY A 189 -10.98 10.42 -6.28
N LEU A 190 -10.17 10.69 -5.26
CA LEU A 190 -10.15 9.90 -4.02
C LEU A 190 -11.47 9.96 -3.25
N LEU A 191 -12.10 11.14 -3.19
CA LEU A 191 -13.38 11.32 -2.53
C LEU A 191 -14.52 10.57 -3.22
N GLY A 192 -14.31 10.00 -4.41
CA GLY A 192 -15.22 9.02 -5.00
C GLY A 192 -15.29 7.69 -4.23
N ALA A 193 -14.38 7.38 -3.32
CA ALA A 193 -14.48 6.20 -2.46
C ALA A 193 -15.43 6.43 -1.26
N ASP A 194 -15.91 5.35 -0.66
CA ASP A 194 -16.63 5.32 0.62
C ASP A 194 -15.69 5.20 1.81
N VAL A 195 -14.63 4.40 1.66
CA VAL A 195 -13.52 4.28 2.62
C VAL A 195 -12.19 4.54 1.93
N ILE A 196 -11.41 5.45 2.48
CA ILE A 196 -10.05 5.80 2.06
C ILE A 196 -9.09 5.39 3.18
N GLY A 197 -8.31 4.35 2.92
CA GLY A 197 -7.31 3.83 3.83
C GLY A 197 -5.93 4.41 3.57
N PHE A 198 -5.20 4.63 4.66
CA PHE A 198 -3.80 5.05 4.65
C PHE A 198 -2.99 4.15 5.58
N GLN A 199 -1.67 4.17 5.45
CA GLN A 199 -0.79 3.43 6.37
C GLN A 199 -0.79 4.04 7.77
N ARG A 200 -0.73 5.37 7.87
CA ARG A 200 -0.53 6.10 9.14
C ARG A 200 -1.67 7.06 9.44
N VAL A 201 -1.87 7.32 10.73
CA VAL A 201 -2.84 8.31 11.21
C VAL A 201 -2.51 9.72 10.69
N ALA A 202 -1.21 10.03 10.59
CA ALA A 202 -0.74 11.31 10.06
C ALA A 202 -1.13 11.51 8.60
N ASP A 203 -1.06 10.45 7.77
CA ASP A 203 -1.41 10.49 6.35
C ASP A 203 -2.91 10.77 6.17
N ALA A 204 -3.78 10.08 6.91
CA ALA A 204 -5.22 10.34 6.91
C ALA A 204 -5.57 11.77 7.38
N GLY A 205 -4.82 12.28 8.36
CA GLY A 205 -4.94 13.65 8.84
C GLY A 205 -4.50 14.69 7.80
N ASN A 206 -3.44 14.40 7.03
CA ASN A 206 -2.97 15.22 5.92
C ASN A 206 -4.01 15.28 4.79
N PHE A 207 -4.58 14.14 4.42
CA PHE A 207 -5.66 14.07 3.43
C PHE A 207 -6.88 14.90 3.86
N SER A 208 -7.37 14.71 5.10
CA SER A 208 -8.49 15.49 5.65
C SER A 208 -8.21 17.00 5.69
N ARG A 209 -6.94 17.40 5.87
CA ARG A 209 -6.52 18.80 5.79
C ARG A 209 -6.51 19.31 4.34
N ALA A 210 -6.07 18.49 3.39
CA ALA A 210 -6.11 18.85 1.97
C ALA A 210 -7.55 19.06 1.48
N VAL A 211 -8.46 18.16 1.83
CA VAL A 211 -9.90 18.27 1.55
C VAL A 211 -10.48 19.58 2.07
N ARG A 212 -10.24 19.92 3.35
CA ARG A 212 -10.70 21.19 3.93
C ARG A 212 -10.15 22.42 3.21
N ARG A 213 -8.88 22.40 2.83
CA ARG A 213 -8.22 23.57 2.22
C ARG A 213 -8.58 23.79 0.76
N LEU A 214 -8.78 22.71 0.00
CA LEU A 214 -9.08 22.79 -1.43
C LEU A 214 -10.58 22.93 -1.71
N LEU A 215 -11.41 22.18 -0.98
CA LEU A 215 -12.85 22.05 -1.27
C LEU A 215 -13.75 22.69 -0.21
N GLY A 216 -13.21 23.04 0.97
CA GLY A 216 -14.00 23.62 2.06
C GLY A 216 -15.00 22.65 2.71
N PHE A 217 -14.88 21.35 2.45
CA PHE A 217 -15.77 20.32 2.99
C PHE A 217 -15.59 20.15 4.49
N THR A 218 -16.68 19.77 5.17
CA THR A 218 -16.66 19.50 6.61
C THR A 218 -15.93 18.19 6.88
N THR A 219 -14.98 18.21 7.81
CA THR A 219 -14.29 17.01 8.30
C THR A 219 -14.42 16.93 9.81
N LYS A 220 -14.77 15.76 10.34
CA LYS A 220 -14.93 15.49 11.78
C LYS A 220 -14.36 14.12 12.12
N GLY A 221 -13.24 14.10 12.83
CA GLY A 221 -12.53 12.85 13.09
C GLY A 221 -12.07 12.22 11.77
N THR A 222 -12.45 10.97 11.54
CA THR A 222 -12.20 10.22 10.29
C THR A 222 -13.26 10.46 9.23
N THR A 223 -14.30 11.24 9.52
CA THR A 223 -15.45 11.41 8.62
C THR A 223 -15.35 12.70 7.81
N ILE A 224 -15.68 12.61 6.52
CA ILE A 224 -15.73 13.71 5.57
C ILE A 224 -17.15 13.79 4.98
N GLU A 225 -17.74 14.98 5.00
CA GLU A 225 -19.04 15.25 4.35
C GLU A 225 -18.79 15.75 2.93
N VAL A 226 -19.13 14.92 1.93
CA VAL A 226 -18.97 15.24 0.50
C VAL A 226 -20.35 15.65 -0.05
N PRO A 227 -20.52 16.88 -0.55
CA PRO A 227 -21.75 17.31 -1.20
C PRO A 227 -22.13 16.40 -2.36
N ILE A 228 -23.41 16.09 -2.46
CA ILE A 228 -24.00 15.37 -3.59
C ILE A 228 -24.53 16.41 -4.56
N GLU A 229 -24.01 16.41 -5.79
CA GLU A 229 -24.43 17.34 -6.84
C GLU A 229 -25.43 16.70 -7.82
N ASP A 230 -25.48 15.37 -7.91
CA ASP A 230 -26.33 14.61 -8.83
C ASP A 230 -27.39 13.78 -8.10
N ALA A 231 -28.63 13.84 -8.58
CA ALA A 231 -29.74 13.02 -8.09
C ALA A 231 -29.55 11.52 -8.37
N ALA A 232 -28.74 11.14 -9.37
CA ALA A 232 -28.45 9.73 -9.65
C ALA A 232 -27.67 9.04 -8.51
N GLU A 233 -26.81 9.78 -7.78
CA GLU A 233 -26.17 9.26 -6.56
C GLU A 233 -27.19 8.95 -5.45
N VAL A 234 -28.36 9.57 -5.53
CA VAL A 234 -29.46 9.44 -4.59
C VAL A 234 -30.39 8.28 -4.96
N ASP A 235 -30.48 7.87 -6.22
CA ASP A 235 -31.37 6.76 -6.63
C ASP A 235 -30.70 5.38 -6.60
N GLY A 236 -29.36 5.32 -6.58
CA GLY A 236 -28.60 4.05 -6.57
C GLY A 236 -28.36 3.40 -5.20
N ARG A 237 -28.95 3.90 -4.11
CA ARG A 237 -28.43 3.84 -2.72
C ARG A 237 -28.00 2.44 -2.19
N PRO A 238 -26.70 2.32 -1.86
CA PRO A 238 -26.21 1.64 -0.66
C PRO A 238 -25.37 2.63 0.20
N HIS A 239 -25.58 3.94 0.04
CA HIS A 239 -24.75 5.02 0.61
C HIS A 239 -25.45 5.83 1.72
N ARG A 240 -24.71 6.17 2.78
CA ARG A 240 -25.16 7.07 3.87
C ARG A 240 -25.27 8.50 3.35
N THR A 241 -26.37 8.80 2.67
CA THR A 241 -26.77 10.16 2.37
C THR A 241 -27.43 10.80 3.59
N ARG A 242 -27.10 12.04 3.89
CA ARG A 242 -27.77 12.83 4.93
C ARG A 242 -27.81 14.29 4.57
N VAL A 243 -28.66 15.05 5.26
CA VAL A 243 -28.64 16.51 5.16
C VAL A 243 -27.57 17.05 6.11
N SER A 244 -26.59 17.76 5.55
CA SER A 244 -25.57 18.47 6.33
C SER A 244 -26.18 19.60 7.17
N ARG A 245 -25.41 20.13 8.11
CA ARG A 245 -25.84 21.31 8.91
C ARG A 245 -26.14 22.55 8.06
N ARG A 246 -25.66 22.58 6.82
CA ARG A 246 -25.90 23.67 5.85
C ARG A 246 -27.12 23.43 4.96
N GLY A 247 -27.89 22.36 5.20
CA GLY A 247 -29.06 22.01 4.40
C GLY A 247 -28.75 21.31 3.07
N GLN A 248 -27.47 21.00 2.80
CA GLN A 248 -27.05 20.31 1.57
C GLN A 248 -27.07 18.79 1.77
N GLN A 249 -27.53 18.04 0.77
CA GLN A 249 -27.39 16.59 0.78
C GLN A 249 -25.91 16.21 0.62
N VAL A 250 -25.43 15.32 1.48
CA VAL A 250 -24.03 14.89 1.52
C VAL A 250 -23.93 13.38 1.63
N ARG A 251 -22.93 12.80 0.97
CA ARG A 251 -22.42 11.45 1.24
C ARG A 251 -21.34 11.52 2.30
N THR A 252 -21.23 10.46 3.08
CA THR A 252 -20.22 10.34 4.13
C THR A 252 -19.06 9.47 3.64
N VAL A 253 -17.85 10.03 3.65
CA VAL A 253 -16.60 9.30 3.34
C VAL A 253 -15.79 9.10 4.62
N THR A 254 -15.28 7.90 4.84
CA THR A 254 -14.36 7.60 5.95
C THR A 254 -12.92 7.61 5.46
N ALA A 255 -12.06 8.44 6.04
CA ALA A 255 -10.62 8.47 5.82
C ALA A 255 -9.87 8.12 7.11
N ARG A 256 -9.16 6.99 7.16
CA ARG A 256 -8.43 6.55 8.35
C ARG A 256 -7.22 5.65 8.05
N ALA A 257 -6.46 5.32 9.10
CA ALA A 257 -5.31 4.44 9.00
C ALA A 257 -5.68 2.96 9.14
N PHE A 258 -5.10 2.11 8.28
CA PHE A 258 -5.07 0.65 8.38
C PHE A 258 -3.64 0.20 8.01
N PRO A 259 -2.73 0.04 8.99
CA PRO A 259 -1.34 -0.29 8.68
C PRO A 259 -1.25 -1.68 8.05
N ILE A 260 -0.75 -1.76 6.82
CA ILE A 260 -0.55 -3.05 6.14
C ILE A 260 0.53 -3.87 6.85
N SER A 261 0.45 -5.18 6.70
CA SER A 261 1.40 -6.12 7.27
C SER A 261 1.70 -7.25 6.29
N ILE A 262 2.35 -8.31 6.77
CA ILE A 262 2.73 -9.47 5.97
C ILE A 262 1.93 -10.72 6.37
N ASP A 263 1.94 -11.72 5.50
CA ASP A 263 1.64 -13.09 5.90
C ASP A 263 2.78 -13.61 6.79
N THR A 264 2.58 -13.45 8.08
CA THR A 264 3.60 -13.72 9.09
C THR A 264 3.87 -15.22 9.22
N GLU A 265 2.83 -16.04 9.10
CA GLU A 265 2.93 -17.49 9.28
C GLU A 265 3.82 -18.11 8.21
N SER A 266 3.63 -17.75 6.94
CA SER A 266 4.46 -18.35 5.88
C SER A 266 5.94 -17.95 5.95
N PHE A 267 6.30 -16.79 6.51
CA PHE A 267 7.70 -16.47 6.82
C PHE A 267 8.24 -17.27 8.02
N ILE A 268 7.40 -17.52 9.03
CA ILE A 268 7.75 -18.38 10.16
C ILE A 268 8.00 -19.80 9.67
N GLU A 269 7.11 -20.36 8.86
CA GLU A 269 7.26 -21.70 8.27
C GLU A 269 8.53 -21.83 7.45
N LEU A 270 8.80 -20.87 6.55
CA LEU A 270 10.03 -20.84 5.77
C LEU A 270 11.28 -20.81 6.66
N ALA A 271 11.28 -20.01 7.72
CA ALA A 271 12.43 -19.92 8.61
C ALA A 271 12.67 -21.22 9.42
N HIS A 272 11.64 -22.01 9.71
CA HIS A 272 11.78 -23.30 10.39
C HIS A 272 12.30 -24.43 9.50
N ARG A 273 12.31 -24.24 8.17
CA ARG A 273 12.76 -25.28 7.24
C ARG A 273 14.28 -25.56 7.37
N PRO A 274 14.70 -26.83 7.49
CA PRO A 274 16.12 -27.18 7.63
C PRO A 274 17.00 -26.74 6.46
N ASP A 275 16.48 -26.78 5.22
CA ASP A 275 17.21 -26.33 4.03
C ASP A 275 17.47 -24.82 4.04
N ILE A 276 16.52 -24.03 4.54
CA ILE A 276 16.67 -22.57 4.68
C ILE A 276 17.68 -22.22 5.78
N GLN A 277 17.68 -22.93 6.90
CA GLN A 277 18.69 -22.77 7.96
C GLN A 277 20.09 -23.17 7.49
N ALA A 278 20.19 -24.27 6.72
CA ALA A 278 21.45 -24.68 6.12
C ALA A 278 21.98 -23.62 5.13
N ARG A 279 21.09 -23.05 4.30
CA ARG A 279 21.44 -21.95 3.39
C ARG A 279 21.88 -20.70 4.14
N ALA A 280 21.24 -20.36 5.27
CA ALA A 280 21.67 -19.23 6.10
C ALA A 280 23.09 -19.43 6.66
N ALA A 281 23.44 -20.65 7.07
CA ALA A 281 24.80 -20.98 7.51
C ALA A 281 25.81 -20.94 6.35
N GLU A 282 25.42 -21.44 5.18
CA GLU A 282 26.25 -21.37 3.96
C GLU A 282 26.54 -19.92 3.56
N ILE A 283 25.54 -19.03 3.59
CA ILE A 283 25.73 -17.59 3.32
C ILE A 283 26.78 -16.98 4.24
N ARG A 284 26.77 -17.31 5.55
CA ARG A 284 27.79 -16.82 6.48
C ARG A 284 29.18 -17.35 6.14
N HIS A 285 29.28 -18.62 5.77
CA HIS A 285 30.53 -19.24 5.36
C HIS A 285 31.09 -18.60 4.08
N GLU A 286 30.24 -18.34 3.08
CA GLU A 286 30.60 -17.64 1.84
C GLU A 286 31.13 -16.21 2.09
N LEU A 287 30.75 -15.58 3.21
CA LEU A 287 31.23 -14.27 3.65
C LEU A 287 32.53 -14.32 4.48
N GLY A 288 33.09 -15.51 4.70
CA GLY A 288 34.30 -15.69 5.51
C GLY A 288 34.04 -15.84 7.01
N ASP A 289 32.84 -16.33 7.38
CA ASP A 289 32.43 -16.57 8.78
C ASP A 289 32.59 -15.34 9.70
N PRO A 290 32.03 -14.16 9.34
CA PRO A 290 32.13 -12.97 10.17
C PRO A 290 31.39 -13.15 11.50
N ASP A 291 31.82 -12.42 12.54
CA ASP A 291 31.11 -12.39 13.83
C ASP A 291 29.73 -11.74 13.68
N VAL A 292 29.63 -10.69 12.85
CA VAL A 292 28.40 -9.91 12.62
C VAL A 292 28.08 -9.80 11.13
N VAL A 293 26.87 -10.19 10.75
CA VAL A 293 26.29 -9.92 9.43
C VAL A 293 25.22 -8.83 9.54
N MET A 294 25.44 -7.74 8.83
CA MET A 294 24.46 -6.68 8.60
C MET A 294 23.75 -6.90 7.27
N LEU A 295 22.45 -6.63 7.23
CA LEU A 295 21.64 -6.81 6.03
C LEU A 295 20.80 -5.57 5.72
N GLY A 296 20.92 -5.11 4.48
CA GLY A 296 20.04 -4.15 3.84
C GLY A 296 19.29 -4.79 2.68
N VAL A 297 17.96 -4.65 2.64
CA VAL A 297 17.13 -5.19 1.55
C VAL A 297 16.14 -4.15 1.12
N ASP A 298 16.27 -3.68 -0.11
CA ASP A 298 15.44 -2.62 -0.64
C ASP A 298 15.26 -2.78 -2.16
N ARG A 299 14.21 -2.17 -2.73
CA ARG A 299 14.26 -1.79 -4.13
C ARG A 299 15.29 -0.67 -4.29
N LEU A 300 16.00 -0.61 -5.41
CA LEU A 300 16.89 0.51 -5.70
C LEU A 300 16.05 1.76 -5.97
N ASP A 301 15.80 2.54 -4.91
CA ASP A 301 14.85 3.64 -4.88
C ASP A 301 15.36 4.70 -3.89
N TYR A 302 15.33 5.97 -4.28
CA TYR A 302 15.96 7.06 -3.53
C TYR A 302 15.31 7.28 -2.15
N THR A 303 14.10 6.77 -1.97
CA THR A 303 13.38 6.80 -0.69
C THR A 303 13.98 5.88 0.37
N LYS A 304 14.80 4.89 -0.02
CA LYS A 304 15.25 3.80 0.85
C LYS A 304 16.50 4.11 1.68
N GLY A 305 17.13 5.26 1.43
CA GLY A 305 18.28 5.70 2.23
C GLY A 305 19.48 4.75 2.15
N ILE A 306 19.63 4.00 1.04
CA ILE A 306 20.76 3.08 0.83
C ILE A 306 22.09 3.85 0.90
N GLY A 307 22.18 5.03 0.25
CA GLY A 307 23.37 5.87 0.31
C GLY A 307 23.73 6.33 1.73
N HIS A 308 22.73 6.62 2.57
CA HIS A 308 22.96 7.00 3.97
C HIS A 308 23.49 5.82 4.80
N ARG A 309 22.95 4.61 4.55
CA ARG A 309 23.43 3.36 5.15
C ARG A 309 24.87 3.06 4.77
N LEU A 310 25.20 3.14 3.48
CA LEU A 310 26.55 2.91 2.98
C LEU A 310 27.53 3.93 3.54
N LYS A 311 27.13 5.20 3.62
CA LYS A 311 27.95 6.25 4.23
C LYS A 311 28.24 5.96 5.70
N ALA A 312 27.22 5.67 6.51
CA ALA A 312 27.42 5.34 7.92
C ALA A 312 28.32 4.10 8.11
N TYR A 313 28.12 3.06 7.30
CA TYR A 313 28.96 1.88 7.33
C TYR A 313 30.42 2.17 6.95
N GLY A 314 30.64 2.94 5.87
CA GLY A 314 31.97 3.36 5.44
C GLY A 314 32.70 4.21 6.49
N GLU A 315 32.01 5.16 7.12
CA GLU A 315 32.59 5.96 8.21
C GLU A 315 32.94 5.10 9.44
N LEU A 316 32.16 4.07 9.78
CA LEU A 316 32.50 3.15 10.87
C LEU A 316 33.78 2.34 10.61
N LEU A 317 34.02 1.96 9.34
CA LEU A 317 35.26 1.31 8.93
C LEU A 317 36.45 2.29 9.00
N GLU A 318 36.26 3.52 8.50
CA GLU A 318 37.28 4.58 8.56
C GLU A 318 37.66 4.93 10.00
N ASP A 319 36.67 5.03 10.89
CA ASP A 319 36.85 5.31 12.32
C ASP A 319 37.41 4.12 13.12
N GLY A 320 37.60 2.96 12.48
CA GLY A 320 38.06 1.72 13.13
C GLY A 320 37.10 1.19 14.20
N LYS A 321 35.81 1.52 14.09
CA LYS A 321 34.75 1.05 15.01
C LYS A 321 34.25 -0.34 14.64
N ILE A 322 34.38 -0.70 13.37
CA ILE A 322 34.18 -2.04 12.84
C ILE A 322 35.34 -2.40 11.91
N ASP A 323 35.55 -3.69 11.67
CA ASP A 323 36.57 -4.20 10.76
C ASP A 323 35.97 -5.32 9.89
N VAL A 324 36.43 -5.43 8.64
CA VAL A 324 35.87 -6.35 7.64
C VAL A 324 36.10 -7.83 7.96
N GLY A 325 37.07 -8.17 8.82
CA GLY A 325 37.27 -9.53 9.31
C GLY A 325 36.25 -9.96 10.36
N HIS A 326 35.56 -9.01 11.00
CA HIS A 326 34.59 -9.27 12.06
C HIS A 326 33.15 -8.92 11.65
N ALA A 327 32.97 -7.95 10.75
CA ALA A 327 31.66 -7.48 10.34
C ALA A 327 31.56 -7.36 8.81
N SER A 328 30.44 -7.82 8.24
CA SER A 328 30.15 -7.68 6.82
C SER A 328 28.75 -7.09 6.59
N LEU A 329 28.60 -6.29 5.54
CA LEU A 329 27.31 -5.75 5.09
C LEU A 329 26.88 -6.43 3.79
N ILE A 330 25.72 -7.08 3.80
CA ILE A 330 25.02 -7.50 2.60
C ILE A 330 24.01 -6.42 2.22
N GLN A 331 24.05 -5.94 0.99
CA GLN A 331 23.03 -5.06 0.42
C GLN A 331 22.38 -5.72 -0.79
N VAL A 332 21.12 -6.14 -0.63
CA VAL A 332 20.27 -6.58 -1.74
C VAL A 332 19.50 -5.38 -2.26
N ALA A 333 19.68 -5.05 -3.53
CA ALA A 333 18.99 -3.97 -4.23
C ALA A 333 18.25 -4.54 -5.43
N SER A 334 16.93 -4.71 -5.33
CA SER A 334 16.15 -5.18 -6.49
C SER A 334 16.02 -4.05 -7.54
N PRO A 335 16.26 -4.33 -8.84
CA PRO A 335 16.06 -3.35 -9.91
C PRO A 335 14.65 -2.76 -9.91
N SER A 336 14.53 -1.46 -10.17
CA SER A 336 13.26 -0.76 -10.11
C SER A 336 13.29 0.47 -11.01
N ARG A 337 12.31 0.59 -11.92
CA ARG A 337 12.08 1.79 -12.75
C ARG A 337 13.32 2.25 -13.53
N GLU A 338 14.04 1.30 -14.12
CA GLU A 338 15.38 1.52 -14.71
C GLU A 338 15.41 2.53 -15.88
N ARG A 339 14.24 2.86 -16.46
CA ARG A 339 14.12 3.89 -17.50
C ARG A 339 13.99 5.32 -16.95
N VAL A 340 13.74 5.48 -15.66
CA VAL A 340 13.59 6.80 -15.03
C VAL A 340 14.96 7.35 -14.64
N LYS A 341 15.31 8.54 -15.16
CA LYS A 341 16.64 9.17 -15.02
C LYS A 341 17.14 9.22 -13.57
N THR A 342 16.28 9.58 -12.62
CA THR A 342 16.64 9.69 -11.20
C THR A 342 17.06 8.34 -10.60
N TYR A 343 16.50 7.23 -11.09
CA TYR A 343 16.87 5.87 -10.65
C TYR A 343 18.21 5.43 -11.25
N MET A 344 18.47 5.79 -12.50
CA MET A 344 19.78 5.55 -13.14
C MET A 344 20.90 6.27 -12.39
N GLN A 345 20.70 7.54 -12.05
CA GLN A 345 21.68 8.33 -11.30
C GLN A 345 21.93 7.76 -9.90
N LEU A 346 20.86 7.38 -9.18
CA LEU A 346 20.97 6.73 -7.89
C LEU A 346 21.79 5.44 -7.99
N ARG A 347 21.54 4.62 -9.03
CA ARG A 347 22.29 3.38 -9.24
C ARG A 347 23.78 3.64 -9.37
N ASP A 348 24.17 4.57 -10.24
CA ASP A 348 25.56 4.94 -10.46
C ASP A 348 26.23 5.39 -9.15
N GLU A 349 25.54 6.22 -8.35
CA GLU A 349 26.02 6.71 -7.05
C GLU A 349 26.22 5.56 -6.04
N ILE A 350 25.27 4.63 -5.95
CA ILE A 350 25.35 3.48 -5.04
C ILE A 350 26.47 2.54 -5.46
N GLU A 351 26.55 2.16 -6.74
CA GLU A 351 27.57 1.23 -7.25
C GLU A 351 28.98 1.83 -7.11
N LEU A 352 29.15 3.12 -7.38
CA LEU A 352 30.41 3.83 -7.15
C LEU A 352 30.80 3.83 -5.66
N THR A 353 29.84 4.08 -4.76
CA THR A 353 30.08 4.10 -3.31
C THR A 353 30.49 2.72 -2.80
N VAL A 354 29.79 1.66 -3.24
CA VAL A 354 30.14 0.27 -2.94
C VAL A 354 31.56 -0.04 -3.43
N GLY A 355 31.88 0.32 -4.68
CA GLY A 355 33.20 0.08 -5.27
C GLY A 355 34.32 0.78 -4.49
N ARG A 356 34.08 2.02 -4.06
CA ARG A 356 35.03 2.78 -3.23
C ARG A 356 35.25 2.14 -1.87
N ILE A 357 34.19 1.88 -1.11
CA ILE A 357 34.30 1.25 0.23
C ILE A 357 34.98 -0.12 0.12
N ASN A 358 34.61 -0.92 -0.88
CA ASN A 358 35.26 -2.21 -1.09
C ASN A 358 36.75 -2.07 -1.46
N GLY A 359 37.11 -1.11 -2.32
CA GLY A 359 38.50 -0.87 -2.70
C GLY A 359 39.37 -0.36 -1.56
N ASP A 360 38.78 0.44 -0.64
CA ASP A 360 39.50 1.02 0.49
C ASP A 360 39.68 0.02 1.65
N PHE A 361 38.69 -0.86 1.90
CA PHE A 361 38.65 -1.67 3.13
C PHE A 361 38.62 -3.19 2.95
N SER A 362 38.29 -3.72 1.77
CA SER A 362 38.24 -5.19 1.60
C SER A 362 39.63 -5.80 1.67
N THR A 363 39.68 -7.04 2.16
CA THR A 363 40.88 -7.88 2.08
C THR A 363 40.70 -8.95 1.01
N ILE A 364 41.73 -9.76 0.75
CA ILE A 364 41.62 -10.93 -0.13
C ILE A 364 40.55 -11.91 0.37
N SER A 365 40.38 -12.00 1.69
CA SER A 365 39.51 -12.99 2.34
C SER A 365 38.13 -12.45 2.74
N HIS A 366 37.97 -11.13 2.85
CA HIS A 366 36.74 -10.52 3.36
C HIS A 366 36.36 -9.29 2.54
N SER A 367 35.13 -9.26 2.04
CA SER A 367 34.55 -8.09 1.39
C SER A 367 33.91 -7.17 2.42
N ALA A 368 34.11 -5.85 2.27
CA ALA A 368 33.46 -4.88 3.13
C ALA A 368 31.94 -4.89 2.90
N ILE A 369 31.51 -4.92 1.64
CA ILE A 369 30.10 -4.94 1.22
C ILE A 369 29.88 -6.00 0.13
N SER A 370 28.95 -6.91 0.39
CA SER A 370 28.38 -7.80 -0.61
C SER A 370 27.13 -7.15 -1.22
N TYR A 371 27.28 -6.51 -2.38
CA TYR A 371 26.19 -5.82 -3.08
C TYR A 371 25.59 -6.69 -4.18
N LEU A 372 24.27 -6.83 -4.20
CA LEU A 372 23.53 -7.67 -5.13
C LEU A 372 22.42 -6.86 -5.81
N HIS A 373 22.62 -6.50 -7.09
CA HIS A 373 21.62 -5.81 -7.91
C HIS A 373 20.70 -6.79 -8.64
N GLN A 374 19.91 -7.56 -7.88
CA GLN A 374 18.97 -8.53 -8.42
C GLN A 374 17.84 -8.83 -7.44
N GLY A 375 16.67 -9.18 -7.99
CA GLY A 375 15.60 -9.77 -7.19
C GLY A 375 16.02 -11.14 -6.67
N ARG A 376 15.53 -11.53 -5.50
CA ARG A 376 15.79 -12.83 -4.89
C ARG A 376 14.46 -13.54 -4.61
N PRO A 377 14.39 -14.87 -4.78
CA PRO A 377 13.21 -15.63 -4.40
C PRO A 377 13.01 -15.57 -2.89
N ARG A 378 11.79 -15.86 -2.46
CA ARG A 378 11.36 -15.72 -1.06
C ARG A 378 12.17 -16.59 -0.10
N GLU A 379 12.55 -17.78 -0.53
CA GLU A 379 13.38 -18.74 0.21
C GLU A 379 14.78 -18.18 0.50
N GLU A 380 15.43 -17.60 -0.51
CA GLU A 380 16.75 -16.96 -0.35
C GLU A 380 16.64 -15.74 0.57
N MET A 381 15.55 -14.98 0.48
CA MET A 381 15.29 -13.87 1.39
C MET A 381 15.14 -14.31 2.84
N ALA A 382 14.40 -15.41 3.11
CA ALA A 382 14.29 -15.98 4.44
C ALA A 382 15.64 -16.45 4.99
N ALA A 383 16.48 -17.07 4.15
CA ALA A 383 17.84 -17.46 4.52
C ALA A 383 18.72 -16.25 4.85
N LEU A 384 18.65 -15.17 4.07
CA LEU A 384 19.35 -13.91 4.36
C LEU A 384 18.89 -13.28 5.69
N TYR A 385 17.59 -13.26 5.98
CA TYR A 385 17.08 -12.75 7.26
C TYR A 385 17.57 -13.56 8.46
N LEU A 386 17.69 -14.89 8.31
CA LEU A 386 18.25 -15.75 9.35
C LEU A 386 19.77 -15.58 9.51
N ALA A 387 20.49 -15.37 8.41
CA ALA A 387 21.93 -15.16 8.43
C ALA A 387 22.33 -13.83 9.09
N ALA A 388 21.47 -12.81 9.02
CA ALA A 388 21.75 -11.45 9.44
C ALA A 388 21.50 -11.18 10.93
N ASP A 389 22.55 -10.79 11.65
CA ASP A 389 22.49 -10.35 13.05
C ASP A 389 21.80 -8.99 13.21
N ILE A 390 21.97 -8.10 12.22
CA ILE A 390 21.44 -6.74 12.25
C ILE A 390 20.75 -6.42 10.93
N MET A 391 19.45 -6.11 10.98
CA MET A 391 18.69 -5.60 9.85
C MET A 391 18.70 -4.08 9.83
N LEU A 392 19.17 -3.49 8.73
CA LEU A 392 19.25 -2.05 8.53
C LEU A 392 18.13 -1.58 7.60
N VAL A 393 17.08 -1.00 8.17
CA VAL A 393 15.95 -0.42 7.43
C VAL A 393 15.97 1.10 7.61
N THR A 394 16.70 1.79 6.75
CA THR A 394 17.09 3.20 6.91
C THR A 394 16.38 4.14 5.92
N ALA A 395 15.14 3.82 5.55
CA ALA A 395 14.38 4.60 4.57
C ALA A 395 14.21 6.07 4.99
N LEU A 396 14.46 7.00 4.08
CA LEU A 396 14.23 8.44 4.27
C LEU A 396 12.73 8.76 4.38
N ARG A 397 11.90 8.00 3.66
CA ARG A 397 10.44 8.06 3.76
C ARG A 397 9.85 6.76 3.22
N ASP A 398 8.99 6.10 3.98
CA ASP A 398 8.34 4.85 3.55
C ASP A 398 6.93 4.74 4.12
N GLY A 399 5.96 4.36 3.29
CA GLY A 399 4.58 4.20 3.71
C GLY A 399 4.44 3.17 4.84
N MET A 400 5.19 2.06 4.76
CA MET A 400 5.23 1.04 5.80
C MET A 400 6.62 0.42 5.97
N ASN A 401 7.20 -0.13 4.90
CA ASN A 401 8.35 -1.03 4.90
C ASN A 401 8.05 -2.45 5.44
N LEU A 402 7.69 -3.36 4.52
CA LEU A 402 7.39 -4.76 4.88
C LEU A 402 8.63 -5.59 5.20
N VAL A 403 9.79 -5.28 4.62
CA VAL A 403 11.07 -5.94 4.91
C VAL A 403 11.39 -5.93 6.41
N ALA A 404 11.11 -4.83 7.11
CA ALA A 404 11.26 -4.75 8.57
C ALA A 404 10.41 -5.81 9.30
N LYS A 405 9.18 -6.05 8.84
CA LYS A 405 8.27 -7.05 9.40
C LYS A 405 8.68 -8.48 9.01
N GLU A 406 9.16 -8.68 7.78
CA GLU A 406 9.64 -9.98 7.27
C GLU A 406 10.85 -10.47 8.06
N TYR A 407 11.81 -9.58 8.32
CA TYR A 407 12.96 -9.89 9.19
C TYR A 407 12.48 -10.33 10.59
N VAL A 408 11.62 -9.51 11.23
CA VAL A 408 11.09 -9.83 12.57
C VAL A 408 10.36 -11.17 12.58
N ALA A 409 9.52 -11.45 11.58
CA ALA A 409 8.80 -12.71 11.45
C ALA A 409 9.73 -13.92 11.25
N SER A 410 10.84 -13.74 10.53
CA SER A 410 11.81 -14.80 10.25
C SER A 410 12.67 -15.15 11.47
N ARG A 411 12.89 -14.24 12.42
CA ARG A 411 13.71 -14.46 13.64
C ARG A 411 13.01 -15.27 14.73
N PHE A 412 12.60 -16.51 14.42
CA PHE A 412 11.91 -17.40 15.36
C PHE A 412 12.74 -17.79 16.59
N ASP A 413 14.05 -17.72 16.46
CA ASP A 413 15.05 -17.83 17.53
C ASP A 413 14.95 -16.70 18.57
N ASN A 414 14.17 -15.66 18.29
CA ASN A 414 14.10 -14.42 19.07
C ASN A 414 15.49 -13.80 19.23
N ASP A 415 16.32 -13.81 18.20
CA ASP A 415 17.59 -13.09 18.22
C ASP A 415 17.65 -12.08 17.06
N GLY A 416 18.75 -11.34 16.97
CA GLY A 416 18.95 -10.28 15.98
C GLY A 416 18.44 -8.92 16.43
N VAL A 417 18.85 -7.87 15.70
CA VAL A 417 18.53 -6.47 16.00
C VAL A 417 17.97 -5.79 14.75
N LEU A 418 16.80 -5.17 14.89
CA LEU A 418 16.24 -4.30 13.86
C LEU A 418 16.64 -2.85 14.15
N VAL A 419 17.40 -2.23 13.24
CA VAL A 419 17.63 -0.78 13.16
C VAL A 419 16.64 -0.22 12.14
N LEU A 420 15.77 0.68 12.57
CA LEU A 420 14.60 1.10 11.79
C LEU A 420 14.46 2.61 11.76
N SER A 421 14.32 3.18 10.56
CA SER A 421 14.03 4.59 10.37
C SER A 421 12.70 4.98 11.00
N GLU A 422 12.67 6.10 11.72
CA GLU A 422 11.44 6.70 12.25
C GLU A 422 10.49 7.22 11.14
N PHE A 423 10.99 7.32 9.91
CA PHE A 423 10.24 7.75 8.73
C PHE A 423 9.61 6.60 7.94
N ALA A 424 9.77 5.35 8.40
CA ALA A 424 9.03 4.20 7.89
C ALA A 424 7.74 3.99 8.72
N GLY A 425 6.61 3.73 8.07
CA GLY A 425 5.34 3.47 8.77
C GLY A 425 5.42 2.32 9.79
N ALA A 426 6.27 1.31 9.55
CA ALA A 426 6.50 0.21 10.49
C ALA A 426 7.03 0.69 11.85
N ALA A 427 7.70 1.85 11.92
CA ALA A 427 8.16 2.43 13.18
C ALA A 427 7.00 2.84 14.11
N ASP A 428 5.78 3.03 13.59
CA ASP A 428 4.60 3.27 14.40
C ASP A 428 4.19 2.03 15.22
N GLU A 429 4.57 0.83 14.76
CA GLU A 429 4.24 -0.45 15.42
C GLU A 429 5.45 -1.11 16.08
N LEU A 430 6.63 -1.02 15.47
CA LEU A 430 7.85 -1.72 15.87
C LEU A 430 8.70 -0.91 16.87
N LYS A 431 8.07 -0.40 17.93
CA LYS A 431 8.68 0.51 18.92
C LYS A 431 9.87 -0.06 19.71
N GLN A 432 10.11 -1.38 19.65
CA GLN A 432 11.24 -2.03 20.32
C GLN A 432 12.48 -2.18 19.42
N ALA A 433 12.40 -1.75 18.16
CA ALA A 433 13.56 -1.58 17.28
C ALA A 433 14.48 -0.47 17.82
N LEU A 434 15.71 -0.40 17.29
CA LEU A 434 16.55 0.78 17.44
C LEU A 434 16.10 1.81 16.40
N LEU A 435 15.25 2.74 16.84
CA LEU A 435 14.74 3.79 15.97
C LEU A 435 15.83 4.82 15.68
N VAL A 436 15.98 5.19 14.41
CA VAL A 436 16.99 6.14 13.94
C VAL A 436 16.37 7.20 13.05
N ASN A 437 16.94 8.41 13.09
CA ASN A 437 16.74 9.39 12.05
C ASN A 437 17.85 9.17 11.00
N PRO A 438 17.53 8.74 9.77
CA PRO A 438 18.54 8.43 8.76
C PRO A 438 19.31 9.66 8.25
N HIS A 439 18.83 10.88 8.52
CA HIS A 439 19.56 12.12 8.23
C HIS A 439 20.66 12.40 9.25
N ASP A 440 20.60 11.79 10.43
CA ASP A 440 21.64 11.83 11.45
C ASP A 440 22.59 10.64 11.26
N ILE A 441 23.63 10.84 10.44
CA ILE A 441 24.62 9.79 10.15
C ILE A 441 25.33 9.33 11.43
N GLU A 442 25.64 10.23 12.36
CA GLU A 442 26.28 9.86 13.62
C GLU A 442 25.33 9.03 14.49
N GLY A 443 24.07 9.44 14.62
CA GLY A 443 23.05 8.64 15.30
C GLY A 443 22.84 7.25 14.68
N LEU A 444 22.92 7.13 13.34
CA LEU A 444 22.88 5.84 12.66
C LEU A 444 24.12 4.98 12.99
N LYS A 445 25.33 5.57 12.98
CA LYS A 445 26.58 4.92 13.37
C LYS A 445 26.51 4.40 14.81
N GLU A 446 26.08 5.24 15.75
CA GLU A 446 25.88 4.88 17.16
C GLU A 446 24.89 3.72 17.33
N ALA A 447 23.79 3.72 16.56
CA ALA A 447 22.81 2.64 16.59
C ALA A 447 23.38 1.32 16.07
N ILE A 448 24.20 1.34 15.02
CA ILE A 448 24.90 0.16 14.49
C ILE A 448 25.88 -0.39 15.53
N VAL A 449 26.74 0.46 16.10
CA VAL A 449 27.70 0.06 17.14
C VAL A 449 26.98 -0.52 18.36
N ARG A 450 25.87 0.09 18.77
CA ARG A 450 25.03 -0.44 19.85
C ARG A 450 24.43 -1.80 19.49
N ALA A 451 23.96 -1.99 18.25
CA ALA A 451 23.39 -3.25 17.80
C ALA A 451 24.43 -4.38 17.84
N ILE A 452 25.66 -4.11 17.39
CA ILE A 452 26.81 -5.04 17.46
C ILE A 452 27.10 -5.45 18.91
N ALA A 453 27.15 -4.47 19.82
CA ALA A 453 27.47 -4.72 21.23
C ALA A 453 26.28 -5.20 22.07
N MET A 454 25.09 -5.38 21.49
CA MET A 454 23.86 -5.63 22.25
C MET A 454 23.88 -7.02 22.90
N PRO A 455 23.73 -7.15 24.23
CA PRO A 455 23.69 -8.46 24.88
C PRO A 455 22.50 -9.29 24.42
N GLN A 456 22.68 -10.61 24.31
CA GLN A 456 21.65 -11.56 23.84
C GLN A 456 20.32 -11.44 24.62
N SER A 457 20.37 -11.17 25.93
CA SER A 457 19.17 -10.98 26.75
C SER A 457 18.36 -9.74 26.34
N GLU A 458 19.03 -8.64 25.92
CA GLU A 458 18.36 -7.46 25.39
C GLU A 458 17.81 -7.72 23.98
N ARG A 459 18.62 -8.33 23.09
CA ARG A 459 18.18 -8.69 21.72
C ARG A 459 16.92 -9.54 21.77
N SER A 460 16.92 -10.59 22.59
CA SER A 460 15.76 -11.47 22.75
C SER A 460 14.54 -10.82 23.36
N ARG A 461 14.71 -9.92 24.33
CA ARG A 461 13.58 -9.16 24.88
C ARG A 461 12.95 -8.27 23.80
N ARG A 462 13.76 -7.59 22.99
CA ARG A 462 13.27 -6.72 21.91
C ARG A 462 12.59 -7.53 20.81
N MET A 463 13.25 -8.58 20.31
CA MET A 463 12.74 -9.40 19.22
C MET A 463 11.42 -10.08 19.59
N ARG A 464 11.27 -10.62 20.81
CA ARG A 464 9.99 -11.17 21.28
C ARG A 464 8.84 -10.16 21.23
N ALA A 465 9.11 -8.91 21.63
CA ALA A 465 8.10 -7.86 21.61
C ALA A 465 7.74 -7.43 20.17
N LEU A 466 8.73 -7.34 19.28
CA LEU A 466 8.52 -7.06 17.86
C LEU A 466 7.70 -8.19 17.20
N ARG A 467 8.09 -9.45 17.42
CA ARG A 467 7.40 -10.64 16.91
C ARG A 467 5.96 -10.70 17.36
N LYS A 468 5.70 -10.49 18.65
CA LYS A 468 4.33 -10.43 19.18
C LYS A 468 3.46 -9.45 18.38
N ARG A 469 4.00 -8.27 18.05
CA ARG A 469 3.28 -7.26 17.29
C ARG A 469 2.99 -7.72 15.85
N VAL A 470 4.01 -8.24 15.15
CA VAL A 470 3.86 -8.64 13.74
C VAL A 470 2.92 -9.85 13.58
N ILE A 471 2.99 -10.81 14.50
CA ILE A 471 2.09 -11.99 14.52
C ILE A 471 0.64 -11.58 14.83
N GLU A 472 0.41 -10.67 15.78
CA GLU A 472 -0.94 -10.25 16.16
C GLU A 472 -1.60 -9.32 15.11
N TYR A 473 -0.80 -8.59 14.33
CA TYR A 473 -1.25 -7.63 13.33
C TYR A 473 -0.70 -8.03 11.97
N ASP A 474 -1.15 -9.17 11.48
CA ASP A 474 -0.81 -9.71 10.16
C ASP A 474 -1.66 -9.09 9.04
N VAL A 475 -1.42 -9.57 7.83
CA VAL A 475 -2.08 -9.05 6.63
C VAL A 475 -3.55 -9.44 6.52
N ALA A 476 -3.95 -10.60 7.08
CA ALA A 476 -5.33 -11.02 7.16
C ALA A 476 -6.15 -10.10 8.08
N ARG A 477 -5.56 -9.67 9.19
CA ARG A 477 -6.17 -8.68 10.09
C ARG A 477 -6.29 -7.30 9.43
N TRP A 478 -5.25 -6.86 8.71
CA TRP A 478 -5.29 -5.59 7.96
C TRP A 478 -6.47 -5.57 6.99
N SER A 479 -6.56 -6.57 6.13
CA SER A 479 -7.57 -6.61 5.09
C SER A 479 -8.98 -6.79 5.64
N LYS A 480 -9.17 -7.69 6.63
CA LYS A 480 -10.42 -7.82 7.36
C LYS A 480 -10.84 -6.48 7.97
N SER A 481 -9.93 -5.76 8.62
CA SER A 481 -10.26 -4.48 9.25
C SER A 481 -10.71 -3.41 8.27
N PHE A 482 -10.21 -3.44 7.03
CA PHE A 482 -10.61 -2.53 5.96
C PHE A 482 -11.97 -2.93 5.37
N LEU A 483 -12.16 -4.21 5.06
CA LEU A 483 -13.41 -4.74 4.51
C LEU A 483 -14.57 -4.67 5.51
N ASP A 484 -14.32 -4.91 6.80
CA ASP A 484 -15.31 -4.72 7.87
C ASP A 484 -15.79 -3.25 7.93
N GLU A 485 -14.89 -2.28 7.69
CA GLU A 485 -15.26 -0.86 7.64
C GLU A 485 -16.13 -0.55 6.42
N LEU A 486 -15.81 -1.12 5.25
CA LEU A 486 -16.64 -1.00 4.05
C LEU A 486 -18.03 -1.63 4.27
N ALA A 487 -18.09 -2.83 4.85
CA ALA A 487 -19.35 -3.52 5.12
C ALA A 487 -20.18 -2.86 6.24
N ALA A 488 -19.56 -2.22 7.22
CA ALA A 488 -20.29 -1.47 8.24
C ALA A 488 -21.08 -0.29 7.65
N LEU A 489 -20.59 0.29 6.55
CA LEU A 489 -21.29 1.37 5.86
C LEU A 489 -22.56 0.88 5.15
N THR A 490 -22.60 -0.38 4.69
CA THR A 490 -23.79 -0.97 4.05
C THR A 490 -24.81 -1.46 5.08
N HIS A 491 -24.40 -2.19 6.11
CA HIS A 491 -25.32 -2.79 7.10
C HIS A 491 -26.02 -1.79 8.03
N ALA A 492 -25.35 -0.70 8.41
CA ALA A 492 -25.96 0.31 9.25
C ALA A 492 -27.04 1.16 8.54
N GLN A 493 -27.28 0.89 7.25
CA GLN A 493 -28.38 1.45 6.47
C GLN A 493 -29.60 0.52 6.46
N SER A 494 -29.41 -0.79 6.28
CA SER A 494 -30.52 -1.76 6.33
C SER A 494 -31.29 -1.71 7.65
N ALA A 495 -30.59 -1.44 8.76
CA ALA A 495 -31.20 -1.25 10.08
C ALA A 495 -31.99 0.07 10.21
N ASN A 496 -31.55 1.14 9.54
CA ASN A 496 -32.25 2.43 9.54
C ASN A 496 -33.46 2.40 8.60
N GLU A 497 -33.35 1.78 7.43
CA GLU A 497 -34.46 1.62 6.48
C GLU A 497 -35.56 0.69 7.04
N ALA A 498 -35.18 -0.38 7.74
CA ALA A 498 -36.14 -1.24 8.44
C ALA A 498 -36.85 -0.49 9.58
N SER A 499 -36.19 0.47 10.23
CA SER A 499 -36.78 1.33 11.26
C SER A 499 -37.72 2.38 10.66
N GLU A 500 -37.31 3.06 9.58
CA GLU A 500 -38.14 4.05 8.89
C GLU A 500 -39.35 3.41 8.20
N ALA A 501 -39.21 2.20 7.64
CA ALA A 501 -40.33 1.45 7.09
C ALA A 501 -41.31 0.93 8.17
N ALA A 502 -40.80 0.60 9.36
CA ALA A 502 -41.63 0.24 10.51
C ALA A 502 -42.40 1.44 11.07
N ASP A 503 -41.77 2.63 11.11
CA ASP A 503 -42.42 3.88 11.53
C ASP A 503 -43.46 4.37 10.50
N ALA A 504 -43.20 4.21 9.21
CA ALA A 504 -44.16 4.55 8.14
C ALA A 504 -45.38 3.61 8.09
N GLN A 505 -45.27 2.39 8.62
CA GLN A 505 -46.40 1.46 8.76
C GLN A 505 -47.17 1.65 10.09
N ALA A 506 -46.71 2.55 10.97
CA ALA A 506 -47.29 2.79 12.29
C ALA A 506 -48.12 4.09 12.39
N GLU A 507 -48.48 4.74 11.28
CA GLU A 507 -49.51 5.80 11.29
C GLU A 507 -50.92 5.17 11.35
N PRO A 508 -51.77 5.51 12.35
CA PRO A 508 -53.11 4.94 12.45
C PRO A 508 -54.09 5.67 11.52
N GLU A 509 -54.92 4.90 10.80
CA GLU A 509 -56.12 5.37 10.10
C GLU A 509 -57.04 6.13 11.07
N ALA A 510 -57.01 7.47 11.00
CA ALA A 510 -57.94 8.33 11.71
C ALA A 510 -59.26 8.47 10.92
N GLN A 511 -60.19 7.58 11.26
CA GLN A 511 -61.65 7.75 11.38
C GLN A 511 -62.37 8.72 10.43
N ALA A 512 -63.20 8.13 9.57
CA ALA A 512 -64.32 8.77 8.89
C ALA A 512 -65.34 9.36 9.88
N ALA A 513 -65.71 10.63 9.69
CA ALA A 513 -66.78 11.29 10.42
C ALA A 513 -68.16 10.83 9.91
N PRO A 514 -69.16 10.61 10.79
CA PRO A 514 -70.54 10.38 10.35
C PRO A 514 -71.25 11.70 10.06
N VAL A 515 -72.09 11.66 9.04
CA VAL A 515 -73.02 12.72 8.64
C VAL A 515 -74.27 12.62 9.53
N ASP A 516 -74.49 13.60 10.40
CA ASP A 516 -75.76 13.75 11.12
C ASP A 516 -76.69 14.72 10.39
N THR A 517 -77.89 14.22 10.09
CA THR A 517 -79.04 14.95 9.57
C THR A 517 -79.85 15.53 10.73
N GLU A 518 -79.95 16.86 10.82
CA GLU A 518 -80.92 17.54 11.70
C GLU A 518 -82.10 18.08 10.87
N ALA A 519 -83.29 17.57 11.19
CA ALA A 519 -84.57 18.18 10.88
C ALA A 519 -85.37 18.28 12.19
N GLY A 520 -85.86 19.48 12.52
CA GLY A 520 -86.86 19.63 13.60
C GLY A 520 -86.83 20.97 14.32
N ASP A 521 -87.46 21.98 13.71
CA ASP A 521 -88.06 23.13 14.41
C ASP A 521 -89.20 22.62 15.34
N PRO A 522 -89.42 23.21 16.54
CA PRO A 522 -90.54 24.15 16.64
C PRO A 522 -90.38 25.32 17.65
N GLN A 523 -90.90 26.48 17.23
CA GLN A 523 -91.72 27.48 17.98
C GLN A 523 -91.25 27.99 19.36
N GLN A 524 -90.76 29.23 19.43
CA GLN A 524 -91.54 30.44 19.80
C GLN A 524 -90.69 31.71 19.64
#